data_AF-A0A1X9SZ09-F1
#
_entry.id   AF-A0A1X9SZ09-F1
#
_cell.length_a   1.000
_cell.length_b   1.000
_cell.length_c   1.000
_cell.angle_alpha   90.00
_cell.angle_beta   90.00
_cell.angle_gamma   90.00
#
_symmetry.space_group_name_H-M   'P 1'
#
loop_
_entity.id
_entity.type
_entity.pdbx_description
1 polymer ?
#
loop_
_entity_poly.entity_id
_entity_poly.type
_entity_poly.pdbx_seq_one_letter_code
_entity_poly.pdbx_strand_id
1 'polypeptide(L)'
;MNNLVIYHNDFNQLKIPISTELEQNLLMGILVKIKNSQNEIIEIYPNELRNFFEKNLTDKEIATIASLLRQNFFKTDFTFLIKDEKRNLYGKETINLFNSYKIFFHDQSFTQFSHLELKINETFKYLVDELTKDFTEFELLEFIGINGKYAKTLYRLLKQFKNTGNLSIFKYGWQNFCDIMQIPNNYTQSKIDEKILKPAIKELSAEPNLFTNEKQTIFKNLTYKKIKDPKGRGRGGKVIGIEFYFTPEPKRNELKEMIQNLARTEKEMEKNSGRETKFHILTGEEVTELTPYISQHFSIKNQEYGGYDTCKIKDLKYIDRDNKKMIWGLMINQENHKEFEMFFDSIAHMKNALKLD
;
A
#
# COMPACT_ATOMS: atom_id res chain seq x y z
N MET A 1 1.93 19.75 -10.36
CA MET A 1 0.48 19.46 -10.32
C MET A 1 0.24 18.36 -9.30
N ASN A 2 -0.84 18.44 -8.54
CA ASN A 2 -1.22 17.35 -7.63
C ASN A 2 -1.80 16.21 -8.46
N ASN A 3 -1.00 15.17 -8.71
CA ASN A 3 -1.37 14.03 -9.56
C ASN A 3 -2.16 12.95 -8.79
N LEU A 4 -2.85 13.35 -7.71
CA LEU A 4 -3.59 12.45 -6.86
C LEU A 4 -5.02 12.31 -7.37
N VAL A 5 -5.39 11.09 -7.75
CA VAL A 5 -6.76 10.72 -8.07
C VAL A 5 -7.50 10.56 -6.74
N ILE A 6 -8.60 11.29 -6.53
CA ILE A 6 -9.44 11.12 -5.34
C ILE A 6 -10.91 11.19 -5.75
N TYR A 7 -11.70 10.25 -5.27
CA TYR A 7 -13.14 10.19 -5.48
C TYR A 7 -13.84 9.40 -4.37
N HIS A 8 -15.14 9.58 -4.22
CA HIS A 8 -15.98 8.87 -3.24
C HIS A 8 -16.11 7.38 -3.61
N ASN A 9 -16.15 6.49 -2.62
CA ASN A 9 -16.13 5.04 -2.85
C ASN A 9 -17.31 4.52 -3.70
N ASP A 10 -18.44 5.24 -3.73
CA ASP A 10 -19.58 4.92 -4.61
C ASP A 10 -19.20 4.94 -6.10
N PHE A 11 -18.19 5.72 -6.48
CA PHE A 11 -17.67 5.71 -7.85
C PHE A 11 -17.13 4.33 -8.27
N ASN A 12 -16.67 3.51 -7.32
CA ASN A 12 -16.24 2.13 -7.56
C ASN A 12 -17.40 1.14 -7.70
N GLN A 13 -18.60 1.52 -7.28
CA GLN A 13 -19.82 0.71 -7.46
C GLN A 13 -20.49 0.97 -8.82
N LEU A 14 -20.07 2.03 -9.53
CA LEU A 14 -20.56 2.30 -10.87
C LEU A 14 -20.14 1.18 -11.81
N LYS A 15 -21.11 0.63 -12.54
CA LYS A 15 -20.90 -0.38 -13.60
C LYS A 15 -20.38 0.32 -14.86
N ILE A 16 -19.13 0.75 -14.80
CA ILE A 16 -18.45 1.39 -15.93
C ILE A 16 -18.34 0.35 -17.06
N PRO A 17 -18.91 0.60 -18.26
CA PRO A 17 -18.82 -0.35 -19.36
C PRO A 17 -17.38 -0.64 -19.75
N ILE A 18 -17.21 -1.74 -20.49
CA ILE A 18 -15.90 -2.25 -20.92
C ILE A 18 -15.11 -1.12 -21.58
N SER A 19 -14.07 -0.67 -20.87
CA SER A 19 -13.15 0.38 -21.28
C SER A 19 -11.75 -0.19 -21.41
N THR A 20 -11.04 0.26 -22.44
CA THR A 20 -9.62 -0.04 -22.61
C THR A 20 -8.77 0.60 -21.51
N GLU A 21 -7.52 0.17 -21.37
CA GLU A 21 -6.57 0.76 -20.42
C GLU A 21 -6.40 2.26 -20.62
N LEU A 22 -6.33 2.71 -21.87
CA LEU A 22 -6.18 4.13 -22.21
C LEU A 22 -7.45 4.92 -21.86
N GLU A 23 -8.64 4.37 -22.11
CA GLU A 23 -9.90 5.01 -21.67
C GLU A 23 -9.98 5.14 -20.15
N GLN A 24 -9.56 4.11 -19.41
CA GLN A 24 -9.53 4.18 -17.95
C GLN A 24 -8.52 5.20 -17.43
N ASN A 25 -7.33 5.29 -18.05
CA ASN A 25 -6.34 6.31 -17.71
C ASN A 25 -6.88 7.72 -17.95
N LEU A 26 -7.51 7.94 -19.11
CA LEU A 26 -8.15 9.21 -19.43
C LEU A 26 -9.24 9.56 -18.41
N LEU A 27 -10.06 8.59 -18.01
CA LEU A 27 -11.08 8.79 -16.98
C LEU A 27 -10.47 9.22 -15.64
N MET A 28 -9.40 8.55 -15.17
CA MET A 28 -8.74 8.93 -13.92
C MET A 28 -8.09 10.32 -14.02
N GLY A 29 -7.48 10.65 -15.17
CA GLY A 29 -6.93 11.98 -15.42
C GLY A 29 -7.99 13.08 -15.45
N ILE A 30 -9.16 12.80 -16.01
CA ILE A 30 -10.34 13.68 -15.97
C ILE A 30 -10.76 13.94 -14.51
N LEU A 31 -10.80 12.91 -13.65
CA LEU A 31 -11.14 13.10 -12.23
C LEU A 31 -10.13 13.99 -11.50
N VAL A 32 -8.83 13.83 -11.80
CA VAL A 32 -7.77 14.73 -11.28
C VAL A 32 -8.03 16.17 -11.72
N LYS A 33 -8.40 16.39 -12.98
CA LYS A 33 -8.69 17.73 -13.48
C LYS A 33 -9.94 18.34 -12.86
N ILE A 34 -11.02 17.57 -12.73
CA ILE A 34 -12.28 17.99 -12.10
C ILE A 34 -12.01 18.47 -10.67
N LYS A 35 -11.36 17.63 -9.86
CA LYS A 35 -11.06 17.91 -8.46
C LYS A 35 -10.21 19.18 -8.25
N ASN A 36 -9.31 19.48 -9.19
CA ASN A 36 -8.41 20.62 -9.09
C ASN A 36 -8.97 21.89 -9.76
N SER A 37 -10.16 21.84 -10.34
CA SER A 37 -10.81 22.97 -11.02
C SER A 37 -11.88 23.58 -10.13
N GLN A 38 -12.01 24.91 -10.18
CA GLN A 38 -13.15 25.63 -9.59
C GLN A 38 -14.24 25.93 -10.63
N ASN A 39 -13.97 25.65 -11.91
CA ASN A 39 -14.90 25.90 -13.00
C ASN A 39 -15.92 24.77 -13.12
N GLU A 40 -17.18 25.13 -13.34
CA GLU A 40 -18.26 24.19 -13.64
C GLU A 40 -18.03 23.43 -14.96
N ILE A 41 -17.41 24.11 -15.93
CA ILE A 41 -16.98 23.55 -17.21
C ILE A 41 -15.48 23.29 -17.16
N ILE A 42 -15.09 22.05 -17.40
CA ILE A 42 -13.71 21.58 -17.40
C ILE A 42 -13.21 21.49 -18.84
N GLU A 43 -12.20 22.29 -19.16
CA GLU A 43 -11.49 22.22 -20.42
C GLU A 43 -10.15 21.47 -20.24
N ILE A 44 -9.86 20.53 -21.13
CA ILE A 44 -8.62 19.76 -21.10
C ILE A 44 -7.98 19.78 -22.48
N TYR A 45 -6.79 20.37 -22.56
CA TYR A 45 -6.04 20.52 -23.81
C TYR A 45 -5.11 19.32 -24.06
N PRO A 46 -4.68 19.10 -25.32
CA PRO A 46 -3.88 17.95 -25.70
C PRO A 46 -2.59 17.77 -24.89
N ASN A 47 -1.91 18.87 -24.53
CA ASN A 47 -0.70 18.82 -23.70
C ASN A 47 -0.97 18.25 -22.30
N GLU A 48 -2.13 18.52 -21.73
CA GLU A 48 -2.52 17.97 -20.44
C GLU A 48 -2.94 16.50 -20.58
N LEU A 49 -3.69 16.16 -21.63
CA LEU A 49 -4.15 14.80 -21.89
C LEU A 49 -2.99 13.83 -22.09
N ARG A 50 -1.88 14.27 -22.69
CA ARG A 50 -0.66 13.46 -22.83
C ARG A 50 -0.11 12.97 -21.50
N ASN A 51 -0.25 13.74 -20.43
CA ASN A 51 0.20 13.34 -19.09
C ASN A 51 -0.60 12.17 -18.51
N PHE A 52 -1.71 11.79 -19.14
CA PHE A 52 -2.53 10.65 -18.72
C PHE A 52 -2.10 9.34 -19.38
N PHE A 53 -1.04 9.35 -20.20
CA PHE A 53 -0.58 8.19 -20.93
C PHE A 53 0.95 8.05 -20.82
N GLU A 54 1.44 6.81 -20.72
CA GLU A 54 2.89 6.53 -20.79
C GLU A 54 3.45 6.71 -22.20
N LYS A 55 2.62 6.44 -23.21
CA LYS A 55 3.02 6.53 -24.61
C LYS A 55 2.84 7.95 -25.12
N ASN A 56 3.80 8.40 -25.94
CA ASN A 56 3.68 9.65 -26.68
C ASN A 56 2.63 9.51 -27.79
N LEU A 57 1.38 9.81 -27.46
CA LEU A 57 0.26 9.75 -28.40
C LEU A 57 0.17 11.04 -29.24
N THR A 58 -0.25 10.86 -30.50
CA THR A 58 -0.66 11.94 -31.40
C THR A 58 -2.00 12.53 -30.98
N ASP A 59 -2.29 13.77 -31.38
CA ASP A 59 -3.58 14.42 -31.09
C ASP A 59 -4.77 13.62 -31.64
N LYS A 60 -4.59 12.98 -32.80
CA LYS A 60 -5.60 12.10 -33.43
C LYS A 60 -5.88 10.85 -32.59
N GLU A 61 -4.86 10.22 -32.03
CA GLU A 61 -5.03 9.07 -31.14
C GLU A 61 -5.73 9.48 -29.84
N ILE A 62 -5.35 10.62 -29.25
CA ILE A 62 -6.01 11.17 -28.07
C ILE A 62 -7.50 11.43 -28.34
N ALA A 63 -7.82 12.07 -29.48
CA ALA A 63 -9.21 12.32 -29.87
C ALA A 63 -10.01 11.01 -30.09
N THR A 64 -9.35 9.97 -30.61
CA THR A 64 -9.96 8.64 -30.78
C THR A 64 -10.27 8.02 -29.42
N ILE A 65 -9.33 8.06 -28.47
CA ILE A 65 -9.53 7.54 -27.11
C ILE A 65 -10.64 8.31 -26.39
N ALA A 66 -10.65 9.65 -26.50
CA ALA A 66 -11.72 10.48 -25.96
C ALA A 66 -13.10 10.13 -26.56
N SER A 67 -13.14 9.87 -27.87
CA SER A 67 -14.36 9.43 -28.55
C SER A 67 -14.85 8.07 -28.06
N LEU A 68 -13.94 7.11 -27.84
CA LEU A 68 -14.26 5.80 -27.29
C LEU A 68 -14.78 5.91 -25.85
N LEU A 69 -14.08 6.68 -25.00
CA LEU A 69 -14.52 6.93 -23.62
C LEU A 69 -15.93 7.56 -23.61
N ARG A 70 -16.21 8.50 -24.51
CA ARG A 70 -17.56 9.08 -24.66
C ARG A 70 -18.60 8.01 -25.00
N GLN A 71 -18.30 7.13 -25.96
CA GLN A 71 -19.23 6.09 -26.38
C GLN A 71 -19.51 5.08 -25.27
N ASN A 72 -18.46 4.66 -24.55
CA ASN A 72 -18.55 3.62 -23.53
C ASN A 72 -19.07 4.15 -22.20
N PHE A 73 -18.58 5.30 -21.74
CA PHE A 73 -18.86 5.79 -20.39
C PHE A 73 -19.94 6.86 -20.36
N PHE A 74 -19.88 7.85 -21.25
CA PHE A 74 -20.78 9.02 -21.18
C PHE A 74 -22.19 8.75 -21.68
N LYS A 75 -22.39 7.69 -22.46
CA LYS A 75 -23.72 7.18 -22.82
C LYS A 75 -24.30 6.23 -21.76
N THR A 76 -23.54 5.90 -20.71
CA THR A 76 -24.05 5.08 -19.62
C THR A 76 -24.99 5.92 -18.77
N ASP A 77 -26.20 5.42 -18.64
CA ASP A 77 -27.26 6.01 -17.86
C ASP A 77 -27.38 5.30 -16.51
N PHE A 78 -27.43 6.08 -15.44
CA PHE A 78 -27.60 5.59 -14.08
C PHE A 78 -29.07 5.70 -13.72
N THR A 79 -29.73 4.55 -13.55
CA THR A 79 -31.14 4.50 -13.19
C THR A 79 -31.31 4.30 -11.69
N PHE A 80 -31.95 5.26 -11.04
CA PHE A 80 -32.30 5.26 -9.63
C PHE A 80 -33.79 4.99 -9.45
N LEU A 81 -34.14 4.25 -8.39
CA LEU A 81 -35.52 4.13 -7.95
C LEU A 81 -35.86 5.38 -7.12
N ILE A 82 -36.86 6.13 -7.55
CA ILE A 82 -37.34 7.31 -6.85
C ILE A 82 -38.71 7.03 -6.23
N LYS A 83 -38.92 7.59 -5.04
CA LYS A 83 -40.20 7.59 -4.34
C LYS A 83 -40.63 9.03 -4.13
N ASP A 84 -41.74 9.42 -4.75
CA ASP A 84 -42.40 10.69 -4.44
C ASP A 84 -43.32 10.44 -3.25
N GLU A 85 -42.85 10.81 -2.06
CA GLU A 85 -43.61 10.59 -0.82
C GLU A 85 -44.90 11.42 -0.76
N LYS A 86 -44.93 12.58 -1.40
CA LYS A 86 -46.10 13.47 -1.39
C LYS A 86 -47.22 12.92 -2.26
N ARG A 87 -46.86 12.32 -3.40
CA ARG A 87 -47.82 11.74 -4.35
C ARG A 87 -48.03 10.23 -4.17
N ASN A 88 -47.26 9.60 -3.27
CA ASN A 88 -47.19 8.14 -3.10
C ASN A 88 -46.91 7.41 -4.44
N LEU A 89 -46.02 7.97 -5.25
CA LEU A 89 -45.64 7.42 -6.55
C LEU A 89 -44.24 6.82 -6.51
N TYR A 90 -44.04 5.79 -7.33
CA TYR A 90 -42.76 5.14 -7.54
C TYR A 90 -42.34 5.36 -8.99
N GLY A 91 -41.11 5.80 -9.19
CA GLY A 91 -40.57 6.11 -10.49
C GLY A 91 -39.17 5.54 -10.67
N LYS A 92 -38.69 5.66 -11.91
CA LYS A 92 -37.29 5.45 -12.26
C LYS A 92 -36.77 6.77 -12.82
N GLU A 93 -35.72 7.27 -12.23
CA GLU A 93 -34.99 8.42 -12.77
C GLU A 93 -33.71 7.93 -13.40
N THR A 94 -33.44 8.41 -14.61
CA THR A 94 -32.29 7.98 -15.40
C THR A 94 -31.46 9.22 -15.72
N ILE A 95 -30.24 9.27 -15.18
CA ILE A 95 -29.33 10.41 -15.33
C ILE A 95 -27.93 9.96 -15.72
N ASN A 96 -27.19 10.83 -16.40
CA ASN A 96 -25.81 10.55 -16.81
C ASN A 96 -24.83 11.22 -15.84
N LEU A 97 -23.62 10.65 -15.72
CA LEU A 97 -22.58 11.20 -14.84
C LEU A 97 -22.18 12.63 -15.22
N PHE A 98 -22.22 12.94 -16.52
CA PHE A 98 -21.87 14.25 -17.04
C PHE A 98 -23.03 14.84 -17.83
N ASN A 99 -23.29 16.12 -17.60
CA ASN A 99 -24.28 16.91 -18.33
C ASN A 99 -23.84 17.15 -19.78
N SER A 100 -22.54 17.35 -20.03
CA SER A 100 -22.00 17.49 -21.37
C SER A 100 -20.60 16.91 -21.51
N TYR A 101 -20.35 16.32 -22.68
CA TYR A 101 -19.03 15.88 -23.14
C TYR A 101 -18.85 16.30 -24.60
N LYS A 102 -17.94 17.23 -24.84
CA LYS A 102 -17.65 17.75 -26.18
C LYS A 102 -16.18 17.51 -26.52
N ILE A 103 -15.96 17.19 -27.78
CA ILE A 103 -14.62 17.08 -28.38
C ILE A 103 -14.58 18.15 -29.46
N PHE A 104 -13.73 19.16 -29.28
CA PHE A 104 -13.58 20.26 -30.21
C PHE A 104 -12.47 19.99 -31.21
N PHE A 105 -12.67 20.46 -32.44
CA PHE A 105 -11.72 20.38 -33.53
C PHE A 105 -11.64 21.76 -34.21
N HIS A 106 -10.46 22.10 -34.74
CA HIS A 106 -10.25 23.37 -35.45
C HIS A 106 -10.80 23.36 -36.89
N ASP A 107 -11.13 22.18 -37.41
CA ASP A 107 -11.64 21.97 -38.76
C ASP A 107 -12.96 21.18 -38.78
N GLN A 108 -13.78 21.43 -39.82
CA GLN A 108 -15.06 20.72 -40.02
C GLN A 108 -14.90 19.25 -40.39
N SER A 109 -13.70 18.84 -40.83
CA SER A 109 -13.39 17.44 -41.12
C SER A 109 -13.04 16.64 -39.86
N PHE A 110 -13.05 17.27 -38.67
CA PHE A 110 -12.77 16.65 -37.37
C PHE A 110 -11.39 15.97 -37.31
N THR A 111 -10.35 16.62 -37.85
CA THR A 111 -9.00 16.05 -37.92
C THR A 111 -7.99 16.74 -37.00
N GLN A 112 -8.16 18.03 -36.74
CA GLN A 112 -7.30 18.86 -35.91
C GLN A 112 -7.92 19.00 -34.53
N PHE A 113 -7.65 18.01 -33.68
CA PHE A 113 -8.16 17.99 -32.30
C PHE A 113 -7.70 19.22 -31.53
N SER A 114 -8.66 19.91 -30.89
CA SER A 114 -8.45 21.15 -30.15
C SER A 114 -8.37 20.90 -28.66
N HIS A 115 -9.46 20.40 -28.05
CA HIS A 115 -9.57 20.15 -26.61
C HIS A 115 -10.83 19.33 -26.29
N LEU A 116 -10.90 18.83 -25.06
CA LEU A 116 -12.12 18.28 -24.47
C LEU A 116 -12.80 19.32 -23.58
N GLU A 117 -14.13 19.34 -23.60
CA GLU A 117 -14.95 20.15 -22.68
C GLU A 117 -15.95 19.24 -21.96
N LEU A 118 -16.00 19.30 -20.64
CA LEU A 118 -16.76 18.41 -19.77
C LEU A 118 -17.55 19.23 -18.75
N LYS A 119 -18.78 18.83 -18.44
CA LYS A 119 -19.55 19.36 -17.32
C LYS A 119 -20.12 18.21 -16.52
N ILE A 120 -19.71 18.07 -15.26
CA ILE A 120 -20.25 17.03 -14.37
C ILE A 120 -21.72 17.33 -14.07
N ASN A 121 -22.53 16.28 -13.91
CA ASN A 121 -23.89 16.46 -13.43
C ASN A 121 -23.86 16.77 -11.93
N GLU A 122 -24.59 17.79 -11.50
CA GLU A 122 -24.63 18.22 -10.09
C GLU A 122 -25.02 17.07 -9.14
N THR A 123 -25.88 16.14 -9.58
CA THR A 123 -26.26 14.94 -8.80
C THR A 123 -25.06 14.07 -8.42
N PHE A 124 -24.00 14.09 -9.23
CA PHE A 124 -22.80 13.28 -9.04
C PHE A 124 -21.59 14.08 -8.57
N LYS A 125 -21.75 15.38 -8.32
CA LYS A 125 -20.65 16.24 -7.87
C LYS A 125 -20.05 15.80 -6.53
N TYR A 126 -20.87 15.23 -5.66
CA TYR A 126 -20.41 14.63 -4.40
C TYR A 126 -19.33 13.54 -4.59
N LEU A 127 -19.30 12.87 -5.75
CA LEU A 127 -18.30 11.85 -6.05
C LEU A 127 -16.87 12.39 -6.12
N VAL A 128 -16.70 13.70 -6.32
CA VAL A 128 -15.39 14.35 -6.51
C VAL A 128 -15.13 15.49 -5.52
N ASP A 129 -16.18 16.16 -5.04
CA ASP A 129 -16.05 17.38 -4.22
C ASP A 129 -16.22 17.12 -2.71
N GLU A 130 -17.10 16.19 -2.30
CA GLU A 130 -17.49 16.00 -0.89
C GLU A 130 -16.74 14.85 -0.21
N LEU A 131 -15.40 14.93 -0.20
CA LEU A 131 -14.52 13.83 0.22
C LEU A 131 -14.10 13.94 1.69
N THR A 132 -15.08 13.90 2.61
CA THR A 132 -14.82 14.04 4.05
C THR A 132 -14.48 12.72 4.73
N LYS A 133 -15.19 11.64 4.36
CA LYS A 133 -14.98 10.23 4.77
C LYS A 133 -15.37 9.35 3.57
N ASP A 134 -14.88 8.11 3.52
CA ASP A 134 -15.23 7.11 2.49
C ASP A 134 -14.84 7.47 1.06
N PHE A 135 -13.56 7.83 0.88
CA PHE A 135 -12.97 8.07 -0.43
C PHE A 135 -11.85 7.08 -0.74
N THR A 136 -11.59 6.93 -2.03
CA THR A 136 -10.41 6.24 -2.56
C THR A 136 -9.42 7.29 -3.03
N GLU A 137 -8.14 7.12 -2.69
CA GLU A 137 -7.05 7.98 -3.17
C GLU A 137 -5.83 7.17 -3.64
N PHE A 138 -5.22 7.61 -4.75
CA PHE A 138 -3.96 7.06 -5.27
C PHE A 138 -3.28 7.97 -6.27
N GLU A 139 -1.99 7.73 -6.52
CA GLU A 139 -1.24 8.46 -7.54
C GLU A 139 -1.65 8.05 -8.95
N LEU A 140 -1.89 9.03 -9.82
CA LEU A 140 -2.28 8.78 -11.21
C LEU A 140 -1.21 7.98 -11.97
N LEU A 141 0.07 8.24 -11.71
CA LEU A 141 1.17 7.52 -12.35
C LEU A 141 1.19 6.03 -11.96
N GLU A 142 0.96 5.70 -10.68
CA GLU A 142 0.80 4.32 -10.22
C GLU A 142 -0.31 3.62 -11.00
N PHE A 143 -1.46 4.30 -11.20
CA PHE A 143 -2.57 3.74 -11.96
C PHE A 143 -2.24 3.55 -13.44
N ILE A 144 -1.59 4.53 -14.07
CA ILE A 144 -1.25 4.50 -15.50
C ILE A 144 -0.39 3.27 -15.82
N GLY A 145 0.61 2.97 -14.99
CA GLY A 145 1.55 1.84 -15.18
C GLY A 145 0.99 0.45 -14.92
N ILE A 146 -0.29 0.33 -14.56
CA ILE A 146 -0.97 -0.96 -14.49
C ILE A 146 -1.40 -1.39 -15.88
N ASN A 147 -0.99 -2.59 -16.30
CA ASN A 147 -1.40 -3.21 -17.55
C ASN A 147 -2.60 -4.13 -17.34
N GLY A 148 -3.51 -4.19 -18.30
CA GLY A 148 -4.72 -4.99 -18.23
C GLY A 148 -5.92 -4.22 -17.68
N LYS A 149 -6.98 -4.10 -18.50
CA LYS A 149 -8.25 -3.46 -18.10
C LYS A 149 -8.85 -4.00 -16.80
N TYR A 150 -8.79 -5.32 -16.58
CA TYR A 150 -9.32 -5.96 -15.37
C TYR A 150 -8.43 -5.69 -14.15
N ALA A 151 -7.10 -5.59 -14.34
CA ALA A 151 -6.18 -5.24 -13.27
C ALA A 151 -6.45 -3.82 -12.78
N LYS A 152 -6.67 -2.86 -13.70
CA LYS A 152 -7.05 -1.49 -13.36
C LYS A 152 -8.40 -1.39 -12.63
N THR A 153 -9.42 -2.14 -13.06
CA THR A 153 -10.71 -2.19 -12.34
C THR A 153 -10.54 -2.77 -10.94
N LEU A 154 -9.84 -3.90 -10.81
CA LEU A 154 -9.58 -4.55 -9.52
C LEU A 154 -8.75 -3.66 -8.60
N TYR A 155 -7.73 -2.98 -9.14
CA TYR A 155 -6.90 -2.03 -8.41
C TYR A 155 -7.75 -0.99 -7.70
N ARG A 156 -8.69 -0.35 -8.40
CA ARG A 156 -9.57 0.66 -7.82
C ARG A 156 -10.40 0.10 -6.66
N LEU A 157 -10.93 -1.11 -6.84
CA LEU A 157 -11.71 -1.80 -5.80
C LEU A 157 -10.86 -2.14 -4.57
N LEU A 158 -9.59 -2.51 -4.75
CA LEU A 158 -8.70 -2.84 -3.65
C LEU A 158 -8.15 -1.59 -2.94
N LYS A 159 -7.86 -0.52 -3.68
CA LYS A 159 -7.22 0.68 -3.15
C LYS A 159 -8.10 1.42 -2.12
N GLN A 160 -9.42 1.30 -2.22
CA GLN A 160 -10.35 1.81 -1.20
C GLN A 160 -10.17 1.11 0.17
N PHE A 161 -9.58 -0.10 0.19
CA PHE A 161 -9.29 -0.89 1.39
C PHE A 161 -7.78 -0.94 1.71
N LYS A 162 -6.96 -0.02 1.15
CA LYS A 162 -5.50 -0.05 1.26
C LYS A 162 -5.00 -0.14 2.72
N ASN A 163 -5.71 0.49 3.66
CA ASN A 163 -5.32 0.50 5.08
C ASN A 163 -5.88 -0.66 5.91
N THR A 164 -6.83 -1.45 5.40
CA THR A 164 -7.36 -2.64 6.10
C THR A 164 -6.76 -3.94 5.57
N GLY A 165 -6.32 -3.95 4.31
CA GLY A 165 -5.72 -5.12 3.67
C GLY A 165 -6.72 -6.21 3.27
N ASN A 166 -8.03 -5.95 3.35
CA ASN A 166 -9.03 -6.90 2.90
C ASN A 166 -10.24 -6.22 2.23
N LEU A 167 -10.75 -6.87 1.18
CA LEU A 167 -11.97 -6.50 0.46
C LEU A 167 -12.99 -7.63 0.64
N SER A 168 -14.05 -7.37 1.41
CA SER A 168 -15.06 -8.38 1.77
C SER A 168 -16.50 -8.05 1.34
N ILE A 169 -16.74 -6.87 0.73
CA ILE A 169 -18.09 -6.42 0.32
C ILE A 169 -18.75 -7.34 -0.73
N PHE A 170 -17.99 -8.21 -1.38
CA PHE A 170 -18.49 -9.18 -2.37
C PHE A 170 -18.72 -10.58 -1.79
N LYS A 171 -18.70 -10.75 -0.47
CA LYS A 171 -18.85 -12.05 0.21
C LYS A 171 -20.12 -12.83 -0.16
N TYR A 172 -21.21 -12.12 -0.47
CA TYR A 172 -22.48 -12.67 -0.93
C TYR A 172 -22.98 -11.99 -2.21
N GLY A 173 -22.06 -11.40 -2.97
CA GLY A 173 -22.34 -10.53 -4.11
C GLY A 173 -21.58 -10.91 -5.37
N TRP A 174 -21.45 -12.21 -5.69
CA TRP A 174 -20.69 -12.65 -6.87
C TRP A 174 -21.13 -11.98 -8.17
N GLN A 175 -22.44 -11.86 -8.42
CA GLN A 175 -22.92 -11.20 -9.63
C GLN A 175 -22.57 -9.71 -9.63
N ASN A 176 -22.66 -9.02 -8.49
CA ASN A 176 -22.26 -7.62 -8.39
C ASN A 176 -20.76 -7.45 -8.71
N PHE A 177 -19.91 -8.34 -8.20
CA PHE A 177 -18.48 -8.37 -8.55
C PHE A 177 -18.27 -8.57 -10.06
N CYS A 178 -18.96 -9.55 -10.66
CA CYS A 178 -18.89 -9.80 -12.10
C CYS A 178 -19.34 -8.58 -12.92
N ASP A 179 -20.41 -7.91 -12.50
CA ASP A 179 -20.95 -6.73 -13.18
C ASP A 179 -19.95 -5.55 -13.11
N ILE A 180 -19.37 -5.28 -11.94
CA ILE A 180 -18.39 -4.19 -11.77
C ILE A 180 -17.11 -4.49 -12.56
N MET A 181 -16.63 -5.74 -12.51
CA MET A 181 -15.47 -6.19 -13.28
C MET A 181 -15.76 -6.38 -14.77
N GLN A 182 -17.02 -6.22 -15.21
CA GLN A 182 -17.48 -6.44 -16.59
C GLN A 182 -17.09 -7.83 -17.14
N ILE A 183 -17.25 -8.85 -16.30
CA ILE A 183 -16.93 -10.25 -16.67
C ILE A 183 -17.97 -10.76 -17.66
N PRO A 184 -17.57 -11.33 -18.81
CA PRO A 184 -18.53 -11.89 -19.76
C PRO A 184 -19.37 -13.03 -19.16
N ASN A 185 -20.68 -12.98 -19.36
CA ASN A 185 -21.62 -13.98 -18.81
C ASN A 185 -21.35 -15.42 -19.27
N ASN A 186 -20.66 -15.61 -20.40
CA ASN A 186 -20.29 -16.92 -20.94
C ASN A 186 -18.99 -17.49 -20.35
N TYR A 187 -18.31 -16.77 -19.45
CA TYR A 187 -17.10 -17.27 -18.81
C TYR A 187 -17.43 -18.27 -17.70
N THR A 188 -16.85 -19.46 -17.80
CA THR A 188 -16.86 -20.44 -16.71
C THR A 188 -15.95 -19.98 -15.58
N GLN A 189 -16.13 -20.52 -14.37
CA GLN A 189 -15.29 -20.18 -13.22
C GLN A 189 -13.79 -20.35 -13.49
N SER A 190 -13.41 -21.41 -14.22
CA SER A 190 -12.02 -21.65 -14.64
C SER A 190 -11.53 -20.56 -15.60
N LYS A 191 -12.33 -20.17 -16.60
CA LYS A 191 -12.00 -19.07 -17.52
C LYS A 191 -11.86 -17.73 -16.80
N ILE A 192 -12.70 -17.47 -15.79
CA ILE A 192 -12.59 -16.26 -14.95
C ILE A 192 -11.24 -16.27 -14.20
N ASP A 193 -10.86 -17.40 -13.61
CA ASP A 193 -9.57 -17.52 -12.93
C ASP A 193 -8.40 -17.31 -13.90
N GLU A 194 -8.42 -17.99 -15.06
CA GLU A 194 -7.33 -17.95 -16.04
C GLU A 194 -7.17 -16.61 -16.74
N LYS A 195 -8.28 -15.98 -17.18
CA LYS A 195 -8.25 -14.79 -18.04
C LYS A 195 -8.36 -13.47 -17.30
N ILE A 196 -8.84 -13.48 -16.04
CA ILE A 196 -9.18 -12.26 -15.30
C ILE A 196 -8.45 -12.22 -13.98
N LEU A 197 -8.78 -13.13 -13.05
CA LEU A 197 -8.28 -13.03 -11.67
C LEU A 197 -6.77 -13.28 -11.59
N LYS A 198 -6.25 -14.38 -12.15
CA LYS A 198 -4.80 -14.67 -12.08
C LYS A 198 -3.95 -13.61 -12.78
N PRO A 199 -4.27 -13.15 -14.00
CA PRO A 199 -3.51 -12.07 -14.64
C PRO A 199 -3.57 -10.76 -13.85
N ALA A 200 -4.75 -10.38 -13.33
CA ALA A 200 -4.88 -9.16 -12.53
C ALA A 200 -4.08 -9.23 -11.23
N ILE A 201 -4.16 -10.35 -10.50
CA ILE A 201 -3.37 -10.54 -9.27
C ILE A 201 -1.88 -10.53 -9.59
N LYS A 202 -1.44 -11.21 -10.65
CA LYS A 202 -0.02 -11.20 -11.07
C LYS A 202 0.47 -9.78 -11.35
N GLU A 203 -0.32 -8.97 -12.05
CA GLU A 203 0.04 -7.60 -12.39
C GLU A 203 0.14 -6.69 -11.17
N LEU A 204 -0.82 -6.84 -10.24
CA LEU A 204 -0.95 -6.00 -9.04
C LEU A 204 -0.01 -6.41 -7.90
N SER A 205 0.43 -7.66 -7.89
CA SER A 205 1.42 -8.20 -6.96
C SER A 205 2.84 -8.24 -7.54
N ALA A 206 3.08 -7.64 -8.72
CA ALA A 206 4.37 -7.69 -9.38
C ALA A 206 5.48 -7.12 -8.48
N GLU A 207 6.58 -7.84 -8.36
CA GLU A 207 7.77 -7.37 -7.65
C GLU A 207 8.65 -6.54 -8.58
N PRO A 208 9.40 -5.55 -8.04
CA PRO A 208 10.37 -4.81 -8.83
C PRO A 208 11.37 -5.79 -9.42
N ASN A 209 11.64 -5.65 -10.71
CA ASN A 209 12.74 -6.37 -11.32
C ASN A 209 14.05 -5.87 -10.68
N LEU A 210 14.82 -6.80 -10.11
CA LEU A 210 16.10 -6.56 -9.43
C LEU A 210 17.11 -5.75 -10.27
N PHE A 211 16.95 -5.75 -11.60
CA PHE A 211 17.86 -5.09 -12.53
C PHE A 211 17.36 -3.75 -13.07
N THR A 212 16.06 -3.48 -13.04
CA THR A 212 15.50 -2.29 -13.70
C THR A 212 14.77 -1.34 -12.76
N ASN A 213 14.39 -1.77 -11.54
CA ASN A 213 13.56 -0.98 -10.60
C ASN A 213 12.32 -0.33 -11.25
N GLU A 214 11.86 -0.85 -12.40
CA GLU A 214 10.89 -0.18 -13.27
C GLU A 214 9.47 -0.14 -12.68
N LYS A 215 9.17 -1.04 -11.73
CA LYS A 215 7.81 -1.18 -11.19
C LYS A 215 7.82 -1.49 -9.70
N GLN A 216 7.25 -0.59 -8.90
CA GLN A 216 7.05 -0.83 -7.48
C GLN A 216 5.92 -1.83 -7.24
N THR A 217 6.06 -2.69 -6.23
CA THR A 217 4.95 -3.56 -5.80
C THR A 217 3.80 -2.72 -5.27
N ILE A 218 2.65 -2.83 -5.93
CA ILE A 218 1.43 -2.10 -5.56
C ILE A 218 0.79 -2.73 -4.33
N PHE A 219 0.49 -4.04 -4.36
CA PHE A 219 -0.07 -4.76 -3.23
C PHE A 219 0.80 -5.95 -2.84
N LYS A 220 1.38 -5.90 -1.64
CA LYS A 220 2.17 -7.02 -1.10
C LYS A 220 1.24 -8.15 -0.65
N ASN A 221 1.63 -9.39 -0.93
CA ASN A 221 0.87 -10.60 -0.55
C ASN A 221 -0.59 -10.63 -1.03
N LEU A 222 -0.89 -9.99 -2.17
CA LEU A 222 -2.26 -9.96 -2.68
C LEU A 222 -2.71 -11.34 -3.17
N THR A 223 -3.82 -11.80 -2.61
CA THR A 223 -4.47 -13.09 -2.90
C THR A 223 -6.00 -12.96 -2.83
N TYR A 224 -6.71 -14.01 -3.26
CA TYR A 224 -8.17 -14.04 -3.24
C TYR A 224 -8.72 -15.40 -2.80
N LYS A 225 -9.94 -15.38 -2.26
CA LYS A 225 -10.70 -16.57 -1.87
C LYS A 225 -12.10 -16.48 -2.46
N LYS A 226 -12.47 -17.46 -3.30
CA LYS A 226 -13.86 -17.60 -3.76
C LYS A 226 -14.69 -18.26 -2.69
N ILE A 227 -15.87 -17.69 -2.43
CA ILE A 227 -16.81 -18.16 -1.43
C ILE A 227 -17.87 -19.02 -2.12
N LYS A 228 -18.09 -20.19 -1.57
CA LYS A 228 -18.95 -21.23 -2.12
C LYS A 228 -20.24 -21.29 -1.31
N ASP A 229 -21.34 -21.58 -1.99
CA ASP A 229 -22.63 -21.79 -1.35
C ASP A 229 -22.52 -22.96 -0.34
N PRO A 230 -22.73 -22.71 0.97
CA PRO A 230 -22.69 -23.76 1.98
C PRO A 230 -23.74 -24.85 1.76
N LYS A 231 -24.84 -24.53 1.04
CA LYS A 231 -25.92 -25.48 0.73
C LYS A 231 -25.63 -26.32 -0.51
N GLY A 232 -24.57 -26.02 -1.26
CA GLY A 232 -24.17 -26.77 -2.45
C GLY A 232 -23.58 -28.14 -2.10
N ARG A 233 -24.13 -29.23 -2.66
CA ARG A 233 -23.56 -30.58 -2.52
C ARG A 233 -22.47 -30.83 -3.58
N GLY A 234 -21.33 -31.40 -3.18
CA GLY A 234 -20.26 -31.90 -4.07
C GLY A 234 -19.02 -31.01 -4.23
N ARG A 235 -17.97 -31.56 -4.87
CA ARG A 235 -16.72 -30.84 -5.23
C ARG A 235 -17.00 -29.86 -6.37
N GLY A 236 -17.38 -28.62 -6.03
CA GLY A 236 -17.50 -27.56 -7.04
C GLY A 236 -18.59 -26.52 -6.83
N GLY A 237 -19.25 -26.47 -5.66
CA GLY A 237 -20.40 -25.60 -5.34
C GLY A 237 -20.42 -24.21 -5.98
N LYS A 238 -21.63 -23.66 -6.16
CA LYS A 238 -21.84 -22.34 -6.78
C LYS A 238 -21.02 -21.28 -6.05
N VAL A 239 -20.30 -20.45 -6.80
CA VAL A 239 -19.61 -19.29 -6.21
C VAL A 239 -20.65 -18.22 -5.91
N ILE A 240 -20.70 -17.79 -4.66
CA ILE A 240 -21.64 -16.77 -4.16
C ILE A 240 -20.94 -15.47 -3.78
N GLY A 241 -19.60 -15.50 -3.68
CA GLY A 241 -18.83 -14.30 -3.44
C GLY A 241 -17.33 -14.48 -3.61
N ILE A 242 -16.60 -13.41 -3.37
CA ILE A 242 -15.14 -13.37 -3.40
C ILE A 242 -14.63 -12.39 -2.34
N GLU A 243 -13.51 -12.76 -1.72
CA GLU A 243 -12.74 -11.92 -0.80
C GLU A 243 -11.32 -11.78 -1.34
N PHE A 244 -10.72 -10.61 -1.13
CA PHE A 244 -9.31 -10.37 -1.42
C PHE A 244 -8.57 -9.98 -0.15
N TYR A 245 -7.30 -10.34 -0.08
CA TYR A 245 -6.43 -10.15 1.08
C TYR A 245 -5.07 -9.68 0.60
N PHE A 246 -4.48 -8.69 1.27
CA PHE A 246 -3.17 -8.14 0.99
C PHE A 246 -2.61 -7.45 2.24
N THR A 247 -1.30 -7.18 2.27
CA THR A 247 -0.68 -6.48 3.40
C THR A 247 -1.18 -5.02 3.44
N PRO A 248 -1.77 -4.55 4.56
CA PRO A 248 -2.23 -3.18 4.68
C PRO A 248 -1.10 -2.15 4.55
N GLU A 249 -1.40 -1.02 3.92
CA GLU A 249 -0.54 0.18 3.93
C GLU A 249 -0.73 0.94 5.25
N PRO A 250 0.36 1.35 5.93
CA PRO A 250 0.26 2.14 7.15
C PRO A 250 -0.46 3.46 6.89
N LYS A 251 -1.24 3.93 7.85
CA LYS A 251 -1.94 5.22 7.71
C LYS A 251 -0.93 6.36 7.67
N ARG A 252 -1.29 7.48 7.04
CA ARG A 252 -0.41 8.66 6.92
C ARG A 252 0.16 9.14 8.25
N ASN A 253 -0.59 9.05 9.35
CA ASN A 253 -0.12 9.44 10.68
C ASN A 253 0.91 8.46 11.24
N GLU A 254 0.65 7.15 11.12
CA GLU A 254 1.60 6.10 11.49
C GLU A 254 2.90 6.23 10.69
N LEU A 255 2.80 6.54 9.39
CA LEU A 255 3.97 6.75 8.53
C LEU A 255 4.80 7.97 8.98
N LYS A 256 4.16 9.06 9.40
CA LYS A 256 4.87 10.24 9.95
C LYS A 256 5.64 9.88 11.22
N GLU A 257 5.02 9.12 12.13
CA GLU A 257 5.67 8.65 13.36
C GLU A 257 6.84 7.72 13.04
N MET A 258 6.68 6.79 12.09
CA MET A 258 7.75 5.90 11.64
C MET A 258 8.95 6.68 11.07
N ILE A 259 8.70 7.68 10.21
CA ILE A 259 9.77 8.53 9.63
C ILE A 259 10.49 9.31 10.73
N GLN A 260 9.74 9.88 11.69
CA GLN A 260 10.33 10.58 12.83
C GLN A 260 11.18 9.65 13.70
N ASN A 261 10.73 8.43 13.94
CA ASN A 261 11.48 7.44 14.71
C ASN A 261 12.74 7.00 13.97
N LEU A 262 12.67 6.73 12.66
CA LEU A 262 13.85 6.42 11.83
C LEU A 262 14.88 7.55 11.89
N ALA A 263 14.46 8.81 11.73
CA ALA A 263 15.35 9.96 11.81
C ALA A 263 15.98 10.15 13.20
N ARG A 264 15.31 9.72 14.28
CA ARG A 264 15.90 9.69 15.63
C ARG A 264 16.94 8.58 15.74
N THR A 265 16.63 7.38 15.25
CA THR A 265 17.56 6.24 15.23
C THR A 265 18.81 6.56 14.42
N GLU A 266 18.68 7.17 13.24
CA GLU A 266 19.83 7.60 12.41
C GLU A 266 20.73 8.58 13.17
N LYS A 267 20.15 9.59 13.84
CA LYS A 267 20.92 10.53 14.68
C LYS A 267 21.62 9.85 15.86
N GLU A 268 20.99 8.84 16.47
CA GLU A 268 21.61 8.04 17.53
C GLU A 268 22.75 7.16 16.98
N MET A 269 22.58 6.60 15.78
CA MET A 269 23.62 5.81 15.10
C MET A 269 24.82 6.68 14.69
N GLU A 270 24.59 7.88 14.13
CA GLU A 270 25.66 8.84 13.81
C GLU A 270 26.41 9.32 15.05
N LYS A 271 25.71 9.52 16.16
CA LYS A 271 26.34 9.88 17.46
C LYS A 271 27.23 8.74 17.99
N ASN A 272 26.94 7.49 17.64
CA ASN A 272 27.68 6.31 18.06
C ASN A 272 28.74 5.85 17.04
N SER A 273 28.67 6.25 15.76
CA SER A 273 29.58 5.81 14.70
C SER A 273 30.94 6.49 14.69
N GLY A 274 31.16 7.50 15.53
CA GLY A 274 32.44 8.23 15.67
C GLY A 274 33.46 7.60 16.63
N ARG A 275 33.18 6.42 17.21
CA ARG A 275 34.15 5.69 18.05
C ARG A 275 34.87 4.65 17.19
N GLU A 276 36.07 4.97 16.70
CA GLU A 276 36.93 3.98 16.05
C GLU A 276 37.20 2.81 17.01
N THR A 277 37.06 1.58 16.51
CA THR A 277 37.39 0.35 17.23
C THR A 277 38.90 0.37 17.54
N LYS A 278 39.26 0.58 18.80
CA LYS A 278 40.66 0.61 19.22
C LYS A 278 41.11 -0.83 19.44
N PHE A 279 42.29 -1.20 18.94
CA PHE A 279 42.88 -2.51 19.18
C PHE A 279 44.10 -2.38 20.10
N HIS A 280 44.31 -3.36 20.96
CA HIS A 280 45.46 -3.38 21.85
C HIS A 280 46.71 -3.75 21.03
N ILE A 281 47.71 -2.87 21.03
CA ILE A 281 48.84 -2.90 20.08
C ILE A 281 49.66 -4.20 20.18
N LEU A 282 49.68 -4.85 21.36
CA LEU A 282 50.46 -6.07 21.61
C LEU A 282 49.66 -7.37 21.47
N THR A 283 48.34 -7.35 21.69
CA THR A 283 47.51 -8.57 21.70
C THR A 283 46.62 -8.68 20.46
N GLY A 284 46.41 -7.59 19.73
CA GLY A 284 45.51 -7.54 18.57
C GLY A 284 44.02 -7.63 18.93
N GLU A 285 43.69 -7.67 20.23
CA GLU A 285 42.32 -7.77 20.72
C GLU A 285 41.63 -6.40 20.71
N GLU A 286 40.31 -6.41 20.50
CA GLU A 286 39.47 -5.22 20.54
C GLU A 286 39.44 -4.62 21.95
N VAL A 287 39.86 -3.36 22.07
CA VAL A 287 39.79 -2.57 23.31
C VAL A 287 38.42 -1.93 23.38
N THR A 288 37.61 -2.48 24.28
CA THR A 288 36.30 -1.94 24.61
C THR A 288 36.36 -1.22 25.95
N GLU A 289 35.28 -0.53 26.30
CA GLU A 289 35.09 0.02 27.65
C GLU A 289 35.04 -1.05 28.76
N LEU A 290 35.00 -2.34 28.41
CA LEU A 290 35.06 -3.47 29.37
C LEU A 290 36.48 -3.93 29.68
N THR A 291 37.43 -3.66 28.77
CA THR A 291 38.83 -4.11 28.88
C THR A 291 39.50 -3.70 30.20
N PRO A 292 39.28 -2.50 30.78
CA PRO A 292 39.88 -2.13 32.07
C PRO A 292 39.44 -2.99 33.26
N TYR A 293 38.33 -3.71 33.16
CA TYR A 293 37.81 -4.56 34.25
C TYR A 293 38.32 -6.00 34.17
N ILE A 294 38.86 -6.42 33.02
CA ILE A 294 39.47 -7.74 32.88
C ILE A 294 40.66 -7.82 33.84
N SER A 295 40.83 -8.97 34.51
CA SER A 295 41.80 -9.20 35.57
C SER A 295 41.60 -8.48 36.90
N GLN A 296 40.54 -7.68 37.06
CA GLN A 296 40.18 -7.17 38.39
C GLN A 296 39.65 -8.29 39.30
N HIS A 297 39.84 -8.10 40.60
CA HIS A 297 39.39 -9.05 41.62
C HIS A 297 38.12 -8.52 42.29
N PHE A 298 37.23 -9.42 42.67
CA PHE A 298 36.02 -9.12 43.42
C PHE A 298 35.75 -10.22 44.45
N SER A 299 34.93 -9.92 45.46
CA SER A 299 34.55 -10.88 46.49
C SER A 299 33.09 -11.29 46.32
N ILE A 300 32.82 -12.59 46.27
CA ILE A 300 31.46 -13.14 46.24
C ILE A 300 31.19 -13.94 47.51
N LYS A 301 29.97 -13.85 48.05
CA LYS A 301 29.61 -14.59 49.26
C LYS A 301 29.49 -16.08 48.95
N ASN A 302 30.23 -16.90 49.67
CA ASN A 302 30.13 -18.35 49.58
C ASN A 302 28.88 -18.84 50.31
N GLN A 303 28.02 -19.58 49.60
CA GLN A 303 26.74 -20.05 50.12
C GLN A 303 26.85 -21.26 51.05
N GLU A 304 27.96 -22.00 51.04
CA GLU A 304 28.15 -23.24 51.80
C GLU A 304 28.64 -22.99 53.24
N TYR A 305 29.56 -22.03 53.43
CA TYR A 305 30.14 -21.73 54.74
C TYR A 305 29.99 -20.26 55.17
N GLY A 306 29.31 -19.43 54.38
CA GLY A 306 28.94 -18.06 54.76
C GLY A 306 30.07 -17.02 54.71
N GLY A 307 31.28 -17.41 54.29
CA GLY A 307 32.43 -16.53 54.04
C GLY A 307 32.36 -15.81 52.69
N TYR A 308 33.46 -15.16 52.29
CA TYR A 308 33.61 -14.53 50.97
C TYR A 308 34.78 -15.15 50.25
N ASP A 309 34.56 -15.57 49.00
CA ASP A 309 35.61 -16.10 48.13
C ASP A 309 36.13 -14.97 47.25
N THR A 310 37.45 -14.96 47.04
CA THR A 310 38.07 -14.04 46.09
C THR A 310 37.99 -14.60 44.68
N CYS A 311 37.43 -13.82 43.77
CA CYS A 311 37.25 -14.17 42.36
C CYS A 311 37.98 -13.15 41.46
N LYS A 312 38.34 -13.58 40.26
CA LYS A 312 38.97 -12.74 39.23
C LYS A 312 38.15 -12.78 37.95
N ILE A 313 38.05 -11.63 37.28
CA ILE A 313 37.40 -11.51 35.97
C ILE A 313 38.37 -12.01 34.89
N LYS A 314 38.00 -13.07 34.19
CA LYS A 314 38.81 -13.70 33.14
C LYS A 314 38.51 -13.12 31.76
N ASP A 315 37.24 -12.86 31.44
CA ASP A 315 36.81 -12.31 30.15
C ASP A 315 35.49 -11.53 30.31
N LEU A 316 35.27 -10.53 29.45
CA LEU A 316 34.06 -9.70 29.41
C LEU A 316 33.69 -9.36 27.97
N LYS A 317 32.45 -9.65 27.57
CA LYS A 317 31.96 -9.40 26.20
C LYS A 317 30.53 -8.90 26.19
N TYR A 318 30.21 -8.09 25.19
CA TYR A 318 28.82 -7.77 24.87
C TYR A 318 28.17 -8.93 24.13
N ILE A 319 26.98 -9.33 24.58
CA ILE A 319 26.16 -10.36 23.94
C ILE A 319 24.73 -9.86 23.73
N ASP A 320 24.05 -10.36 22.70
CA ASP A 320 22.62 -10.17 22.52
C ASP A 320 21.87 -11.41 23.01
N ARG A 321 21.00 -11.23 24.01
CA ARG A 321 20.14 -12.28 24.57
C ARG A 321 18.72 -11.76 24.66
N ASP A 322 17.75 -12.47 24.08
CA ASP A 322 16.33 -12.10 24.10
C ASP A 322 16.04 -10.67 23.58
N ASN A 323 16.70 -10.28 22.48
CA ASN A 323 16.65 -8.92 21.89
C ASN A 323 17.08 -7.79 22.86
N LYS A 324 17.89 -8.11 23.87
CA LYS A 324 18.52 -7.13 24.76
C LYS A 324 20.03 -7.32 24.76
N LYS A 325 20.77 -6.21 24.63
CA LYS A 325 22.21 -6.17 24.76
C LYS A 325 22.61 -6.30 26.23
N MET A 326 23.40 -7.30 26.58
CA MET A 326 23.88 -7.58 27.93
C MET A 326 25.41 -7.74 27.94
N ILE A 327 26.00 -7.74 29.13
CA ILE A 327 27.41 -8.06 29.36
C ILE A 327 27.48 -9.47 29.93
N TRP A 328 28.22 -10.33 29.24
CA TRP A 328 28.62 -11.65 29.73
C TRP A 328 30.02 -11.57 30.31
N GLY A 329 30.23 -12.21 31.46
CA GLY A 329 31.53 -12.30 32.10
C GLY A 329 31.87 -13.71 32.54
N LEU A 330 33.09 -14.13 32.20
CA LEU A 330 33.69 -15.37 32.69
C LEU A 330 34.56 -15.05 33.91
N MET A 331 34.25 -15.68 35.03
CA MET A 331 34.89 -15.47 36.32
C MET A 331 35.61 -16.72 36.76
N ILE A 332 36.67 -16.56 37.54
CA ILE A 332 37.40 -17.67 38.14
C ILE A 332 37.60 -17.44 39.63
N ASN A 333 37.13 -18.37 40.45
CA ASN A 333 37.36 -18.38 41.88
C ASN A 333 38.84 -18.71 42.14
N GLN A 334 39.53 -17.87 42.92
CA GLN A 334 40.98 -17.99 43.14
C GLN A 334 41.37 -19.09 44.13
N GLU A 335 40.42 -19.58 44.93
CA GLU A 335 40.66 -20.60 45.96
C GLU A 335 40.48 -22.01 45.42
N ASN A 336 39.46 -22.23 44.58
CA ASN A 336 39.13 -23.55 44.04
C ASN A 336 39.31 -23.67 42.52
N HIS A 337 39.76 -22.61 41.85
CA HIS A 337 39.99 -22.53 40.41
C HIS A 337 38.77 -22.88 39.53
N LYS A 338 37.55 -22.86 40.09
CA LYS A 338 36.34 -23.10 39.31
C LYS A 338 35.95 -21.84 38.54
N GLU A 339 35.61 -22.06 37.27
CA GLU A 339 35.09 -21.03 36.39
C GLU A 339 33.57 -20.98 36.46
N PHE A 340 33.01 -19.77 36.41
CA PHE A 340 31.56 -19.56 36.40
C PHE A 340 31.22 -18.30 35.62
N GLU A 341 29.99 -18.24 35.13
CA GLU A 341 29.51 -17.15 34.28
C GLU A 341 28.60 -16.20 35.07
N MET A 342 28.69 -14.91 34.76
CA MET A 342 27.80 -13.87 35.27
C MET A 342 27.27 -13.02 34.11
N PHE A 343 26.06 -12.50 34.28
CA PHE A 343 25.38 -11.66 33.29
C PHE A 343 24.97 -10.34 33.92
N PHE A 344 25.21 -9.23 33.22
CA PHE A 344 24.89 -7.89 33.70
C PHE A 344 24.14 -7.11 32.63
N ASP A 345 23.16 -6.31 33.05
CA ASP A 345 22.35 -5.50 32.13
C ASP A 345 23.08 -4.23 31.63
N SER A 346 24.11 -3.79 32.37
CA SER A 346 24.91 -2.60 32.03
C SER A 346 26.24 -2.60 32.81
N ILE A 347 27.18 -1.74 32.39
CA ILE A 347 28.45 -1.52 33.13
C ILE A 347 28.17 -1.07 34.56
N ALA A 348 27.16 -0.21 34.77
CA ALA A 348 26.78 0.26 36.10
C ALA A 348 26.27 -0.90 36.98
N HIS A 349 25.46 -1.81 36.42
CA HIS A 349 25.03 -3.02 37.13
C HIS A 349 26.25 -3.88 37.49
N MET A 350 27.17 -4.11 36.55
CA MET A 350 28.40 -4.89 36.80
C MET A 350 29.26 -4.27 37.91
N LYS A 351 29.55 -2.96 37.86
CA LYS A 351 30.34 -2.27 38.89
C LYS A 351 29.71 -2.39 40.26
N ASN A 352 28.39 -2.19 40.35
CA ASN A 352 27.67 -2.30 41.63
C ASN A 352 27.65 -3.73 42.17
N ALA A 353 27.44 -4.72 41.28
CA ALA A 353 27.37 -6.13 41.67
C ALA A 353 28.73 -6.66 42.13
N LEU A 354 29.80 -6.26 41.45
CA LEU A 354 31.17 -6.72 41.72
C LEU A 354 31.96 -5.78 42.64
N LYS A 355 31.39 -4.63 43.01
CA LYS A 355 32.02 -3.57 43.81
C LYS A 355 33.37 -3.12 43.20
N LEU A 356 33.36 -2.86 41.90
CA LEU A 356 34.53 -2.38 41.14
C LEU A 356 34.51 -0.86 41.06
N ASP A 357 35.67 -0.23 41.21
CA ASP A 357 35.84 1.23 41.12
C ASP A 357 35.78 1.76 39.67
#